data_AF-A0AAW0AKJ8-F1
#
_entry.id   AF-A0AAW0AKJ8-F1
#
_cell.length_a   1.000
_cell.length_b   1.000
_cell.length_c   1.000
_cell.angle_alpha   90.00
_cell.angle_beta   90.00
_cell.angle_gamma   90.00
#
_symmetry.space_group_name_H-M   'P 1'
#
loop_
_entity.id
_entity.type
_entity.pdbx_description
1 polymer ?
#
loop_
_entity_poly.entity_id
_entity_poly.type
_entity_poly.pdbx_seq_one_letter_code
_entity_poly.pdbx_strand_id
1 'polypeptide(L)'
;MPPTLILPNDILDRILQWSPTFQTLLAAICVSKTWYNVFQTHPKSTLRSVARNVVGPALADAVRVLRYANNEDSTGSDEEFDAFSKEEFIRLRVNANVVNELEAIFSLRYRDTMSQTSKLTLAESLRFTRAMYRIMLYCDVFSMPDDEDSVIELEENERDEIVSRRTAMLDKYSTNELVELNATLTFLRSVALGSGGEDGDFDDDDDAIRVNSDMLISPGPASVLEAHQCQEISTLVEQIGDTVWSAGPFSLLLDFFAAPLQIIWNQRQVDAPSNSDEAMREILLDKPEVSPSAAACDRCGRRDNTQLRKEANWNELHLDLRPLLRGKITGNFTDMGVFDDAKPNKNIPRIMAELFEIPRTEDEFKDWNKSDALCSPCLNKFVSAHLHIWLLERKLKDGYDALEDCPDGYDCQEQTEVTLHALTHNHLCAPKKKITE
;
A
#
# COMPACT_ATOMS: atom_id res chain seq x y z
N MET A 1 -14.46 -3.17 52.27
CA MET A 1 -13.77 -2.61 51.09
C MET A 1 -12.32 -3.00 51.19
N PRO A 2 -11.73 -3.68 50.20
CA PRO A 2 -10.29 -3.91 50.20
C PRO A 2 -9.59 -2.53 50.23
N PRO A 3 -8.49 -2.37 50.98
CA PRO A 3 -7.71 -1.15 50.95
C PRO A 3 -7.29 -0.90 49.51
N THR A 4 -7.79 0.18 48.92
CA THR A 4 -7.30 0.66 47.63
C THR A 4 -5.83 0.97 47.81
N LEU A 5 -4.97 0.20 47.15
CA LEU A 5 -3.53 0.44 47.10
C LEU A 5 -3.33 1.83 46.48
N ILE A 6 -3.05 2.84 47.31
CA ILE A 6 -2.75 4.19 46.84
C ILE A 6 -1.31 4.16 46.33
N LEU A 7 -1.16 4.17 45.00
CA LEU A 7 0.16 4.31 44.38
C LEU A 7 0.65 5.76 44.55
N PRO A 8 1.96 5.98 44.79
CA PRO A 8 2.56 7.31 44.74
C PRO A 8 2.34 8.03 43.40
N ASN A 9 2.24 9.36 43.42
CA ASN A 9 1.95 10.18 42.23
C ASN A 9 3.00 10.05 41.12
N ASP A 10 4.27 9.89 41.47
CA ASP A 10 5.38 9.69 40.53
C ASP A 10 5.26 8.35 39.79
N ILE A 11 4.80 7.29 40.48
CA ILE A 11 4.51 5.99 39.85
C ILE A 11 3.32 6.12 38.90
N LEU A 12 2.26 6.83 39.30
CA LEU A 12 1.10 7.09 38.44
C LEU A 12 1.48 7.90 37.20
N ASP A 13 2.30 8.95 37.35
CA ASP A 13 2.82 9.76 36.24
C ASP A 13 3.62 8.90 35.27
N ARG A 14 4.49 8.02 35.79
CA ARG A 14 5.24 7.08 34.97
C ARG A 14 4.33 6.11 34.22
N ILE A 15 3.27 5.60 34.84
CA ILE A 15 2.30 4.72 34.15
C ILE A 15 1.58 5.48 33.04
N LEU A 16 1.16 6.73 33.28
CA LEU A 16 0.53 7.56 32.26
C LEU A 16 1.46 7.81 31.07
N GLN A 17 2.74 8.11 31.32
CA GLN A 17 3.78 8.27 30.28
C GLN A 17 4.00 7.01 29.43
N TRP A 18 3.71 5.83 29.96
CA TRP A 18 3.83 4.53 29.27
C TRP A 18 2.56 4.13 28.53
N SER A 19 1.54 4.99 28.49
CA SER A 19 0.34 4.72 27.70
C SER A 19 0.73 4.54 26.22
N PRO A 20 0.34 3.42 25.58
CA PRO A 20 0.75 3.12 24.21
C PRO A 20 0.08 4.04 23.19
N THR A 21 -1.10 4.58 23.52
CA THR A 21 -1.86 5.47 22.66
C THR A 21 -2.48 6.61 23.46
N PHE A 22 -2.85 7.69 22.78
CA PHE A 22 -3.64 8.78 23.38
C PHE A 22 -5.00 8.30 23.88
N GLN A 23 -5.61 7.30 23.24
CA GLN A 23 -6.89 6.74 23.68
C GLN A 23 -6.75 6.00 25.02
N THR A 24 -5.66 5.25 25.19
CA THR A 24 -5.34 4.60 26.46
C THR A 24 -5.07 5.62 27.57
N LEU A 25 -4.34 6.70 27.25
CA LEU A 25 -4.13 7.81 28.18
C LEU A 25 -5.45 8.44 28.60
N LEU A 26 -6.32 8.78 27.65
CA LEU A 26 -7.63 9.39 27.90
C LEU A 26 -8.49 8.49 28.78
N ALA A 27 -8.55 7.19 28.48
CA ALA A 27 -9.26 6.22 29.30
C ALA A 27 -8.71 6.22 30.73
N ALA A 28 -7.39 6.17 30.92
CA ALA A 28 -6.75 6.15 32.23
C ALA A 28 -7.09 7.40 33.08
N ILE A 29 -7.01 8.59 32.50
CA ILE A 29 -7.32 9.83 33.23
C ILE A 29 -8.82 9.99 33.53
N CYS A 30 -9.71 9.36 32.75
CA CYS A 30 -11.15 9.35 32.99
C CYS A 30 -11.59 8.36 34.08
N VAL A 31 -10.76 7.38 34.46
CA VAL A 31 -11.12 6.36 35.47
C VAL A 31 -11.25 6.95 36.89
N SER A 32 -10.41 7.91 37.27
CA SER A 32 -10.48 8.53 38.60
C SER A 32 -9.89 9.94 38.66
N LYS A 33 -10.32 10.73 39.64
CA LYS A 33 -9.75 12.05 39.94
C LYS A 33 -8.25 12.01 40.27
N THR A 34 -7.76 10.92 40.87
CA THR A 34 -6.33 10.79 41.21
C THR A 34 -5.46 10.77 39.95
N TRP A 35 -5.79 9.91 38.98
CA TRP A 35 -5.11 9.84 37.68
C TRP A 35 -5.18 11.18 36.93
N TYR A 36 -6.36 11.80 36.90
CA TYR A 36 -6.54 13.12 36.28
C TYR A 36 -5.67 14.20 36.95
N ASN A 37 -5.61 14.24 38.28
CA ASN A 37 -4.81 15.24 39.01
C ASN A 37 -3.30 15.05 38.75
N VAL A 38 -2.83 13.81 38.68
CA VAL A 38 -1.43 13.51 38.32
C VAL A 38 -1.14 14.00 36.90
N PHE A 39 -2.01 13.69 35.95
CA PHE A 39 -1.90 14.21 34.58
C PHE A 39 -1.88 15.74 34.53
N GLN A 40 -2.76 16.42 35.25
CA GLN A 40 -2.83 17.89 35.32
C GLN A 40 -1.55 18.52 35.90
N THR A 41 -0.79 17.77 36.71
CA THR A 41 0.49 18.24 37.25
C THR A 41 1.59 18.22 36.18
N HIS A 42 1.56 17.25 35.26
CA HIS A 42 2.60 17.05 34.23
C HIS A 42 2.03 16.77 32.81
N PRO A 43 1.13 17.60 32.27
CA PRO A 43 0.44 17.27 31.03
C PRO A 43 1.41 17.26 29.84
N LYS A 44 2.34 18.23 29.78
CA LYS A 44 3.32 18.33 28.68
C LYS A 44 4.24 17.10 28.63
N SER A 45 4.81 16.70 29.76
CA SER A 45 5.71 15.53 29.85
C SER A 45 4.98 14.24 29.50
N THR A 46 3.76 14.07 30.04
CA THR A 46 2.92 12.90 29.76
C THR A 46 2.58 12.80 28.28
N LEU A 47 2.05 13.89 27.70
CA LEU A 47 1.64 13.91 26.29
C LEU A 47 2.82 13.72 25.35
N ARG A 48 3.97 14.32 25.64
CA ARG A 48 5.21 14.10 24.86
C ARG A 48 5.66 12.64 24.92
N SER A 49 5.57 12.00 26.08
CA SER A 49 5.92 10.58 26.24
C SER A 49 4.96 9.68 25.46
N VAL A 50 3.65 9.94 25.53
CA VAL A 50 2.65 9.20 24.75
C VAL A 50 2.81 9.44 23.26
N ALA A 51 3.08 10.68 22.82
CA ALA A 51 3.41 10.98 21.43
C ALA A 51 4.61 10.17 20.94
N ARG A 52 5.65 10.03 21.78
CA ARG A 52 6.83 9.20 21.48
C ARG A 52 6.48 7.70 21.44
N ASN A 53 5.53 7.23 22.23
CA ASN A 53 5.09 5.83 22.16
C ASN A 53 4.30 5.55 20.87
N VAL A 54 3.53 6.53 20.38
CA VAL A 54 2.71 6.42 19.16
C VAL A 54 3.55 6.50 17.89
N VAL A 55 4.48 7.44 17.85
CA VAL A 55 5.30 7.77 16.66
C VAL A 55 6.65 7.03 16.68
N GLY A 56 7.08 6.60 17.87
CA GLY A 56 8.40 6.05 18.08
C GLY A 56 9.50 7.13 18.10
N PRO A 57 10.73 6.76 17.72
CA PRO A 57 11.89 7.64 17.77
C PRO A 57 11.85 8.78 16.72
N ALA A 58 10.99 8.70 15.70
CA ALA A 58 10.81 9.72 14.66
C ALA A 58 9.92 10.91 15.09
N LEU A 59 9.63 11.07 16.39
CA LEU A 59 8.76 12.14 16.90
C LEU A 59 9.20 13.55 16.44
N ALA A 60 10.51 13.81 16.35
CA ALA A 60 11.01 15.11 15.91
C ALA A 60 10.57 15.43 14.48
N ASP A 61 10.72 14.50 13.54
CA ASP A 61 10.27 14.67 12.15
C ASP A 61 8.74 14.80 12.06
N ALA A 62 8.00 14.01 12.85
CA ALA A 62 6.54 14.12 12.89
C ALA A 62 6.06 15.50 13.38
N VAL A 63 6.68 16.06 14.42
CA VAL A 63 6.34 17.41 14.91
C VAL A 63 6.64 18.48 13.86
N ARG A 64 7.70 18.32 13.05
CA ARG A 64 8.00 19.25 11.96
C ARG A 64 6.87 19.31 10.93
N VAL A 65 6.29 18.15 10.55
CA VAL A 65 5.11 18.08 9.66
C VAL A 65 3.94 18.90 10.23
N LEU A 66 3.66 18.74 11.52
CA LEU A 66 2.52 19.41 12.17
C LEU A 66 2.68 20.93 12.18
N ARG A 67 3.88 21.39 12.55
CA ARG A 67 4.14 22.81 12.79
C ARG A 67 4.37 23.60 11.51
N TYR A 68 4.84 22.95 10.44
CA TYR A 68 5.04 23.62 9.16
C TYR A 68 3.73 24.22 8.63
N ALA A 69 2.64 23.46 8.67
CA ALA A 69 1.34 23.93 8.20
C ALA A 69 0.79 25.16 8.95
N ASN A 70 1.29 25.44 10.16
CA ASN A 70 0.80 26.54 11.00
C ASN A 70 1.70 27.79 10.96
N ASN A 71 2.94 27.68 10.47
CA ASN A 71 3.93 28.76 10.51
C ASN A 71 4.78 28.75 9.22
N GLU A 72 4.45 29.60 8.26
CA GLU A 72 5.24 29.76 7.03
C GLU A 72 6.68 30.27 7.29
N ASP A 73 6.95 30.90 8.44
CA ASP A 73 8.22 31.60 8.71
C ASP A 73 9.05 31.10 9.92
N SER A 74 8.64 30.01 10.59
CA SER A 74 9.35 29.49 11.77
C SER A 74 10.61 28.71 11.36
N THR A 75 11.69 29.42 11.06
CA THR A 75 13.03 28.85 10.83
C THR A 75 13.62 28.30 12.13
N GLY A 76 13.26 27.04 12.40
CA GLY A 76 13.70 26.14 13.48
C GLY A 76 14.94 26.54 14.29
N SER A 77 14.71 27.20 15.42
CA SER A 77 15.53 26.90 16.59
C SER A 77 15.01 25.60 17.21
N ASP A 78 15.93 24.72 17.64
CA ASP A 78 15.63 23.48 18.40
C ASP A 78 15.04 23.78 19.80
N GLU A 79 14.46 24.97 19.99
CA GLU A 79 14.03 25.50 21.26
C GLU A 79 12.63 25.02 21.59
N GLU A 80 12.58 24.27 22.69
CA GLU A 80 11.42 23.90 23.47
C GLU A 80 10.27 23.25 22.69
N PHE A 81 10.06 21.95 22.92
CA PHE A 81 8.82 21.30 22.55
C PHE A 81 7.68 21.98 23.31
N ASP A 82 7.11 23.02 22.70
CA ASP A 82 5.90 23.65 23.18
C ASP A 82 4.79 22.63 23.34
N ALA A 83 3.84 22.95 24.22
CA ALA A 83 2.69 22.09 24.43
C ALA A 83 1.95 21.92 23.11
N PHE A 84 1.74 20.67 22.71
CA PHE A 84 0.91 20.35 21.55
C PHE A 84 -0.49 20.97 21.70
N SER A 85 -0.95 21.65 20.67
CA SER A 85 -2.34 22.06 20.55
C SER A 85 -3.25 20.83 20.36
N LYS A 86 -4.55 21.01 20.57
CA LYS A 86 -5.53 19.93 20.35
C LYS A 86 -5.52 19.47 18.89
N GLU A 87 -5.36 20.41 17.97
CA GLU A 87 -5.31 20.20 16.53
C GLU A 87 -4.05 19.43 16.12
N GLU A 88 -2.89 19.79 16.70
CA GLU A 88 -1.64 19.05 16.52
C GLU A 88 -1.77 17.59 17.00
N PHE A 89 -2.46 17.33 18.12
CA PHE A 89 -2.71 15.96 18.57
C PHE A 89 -3.53 15.14 17.59
N ILE A 90 -4.61 15.73 17.05
CA ILE A 90 -5.48 15.04 16.10
C ILE A 90 -4.68 14.70 14.84
N ARG A 91 -3.96 15.67 14.26
CA ARG A 91 -3.12 15.46 13.08
C ARG A 91 -1.99 14.47 13.35
N LEU A 92 -1.34 14.52 14.52
CA LEU A 92 -0.27 13.57 14.86
C LEU A 92 -0.79 12.14 14.84
N ARG A 93 -1.98 11.91 15.41
CA ARG A 93 -2.61 10.60 15.46
C ARG A 93 -2.94 10.09 14.05
N VAL A 94 -3.50 10.96 13.20
CA VAL A 94 -3.82 10.61 11.81
C VAL A 94 -2.54 10.25 11.05
N ASN A 95 -1.51 11.10 11.08
CA ASN A 95 -0.26 10.85 10.39
C ASN A 95 0.45 9.59 10.91
N ALA A 96 0.49 9.39 12.23
CA ALA A 96 1.05 8.16 12.80
C ALA A 96 0.29 6.91 12.37
N ASN A 97 -1.03 6.98 12.23
CA ASN A 97 -1.81 5.84 11.71
C ASN A 97 -1.42 5.52 10.26
N VAL A 98 -1.34 6.54 9.40
CA VAL A 98 -0.90 6.38 8.00
C VAL A 98 0.49 5.75 7.92
N VAL A 99 1.46 6.26 8.70
CA VAL A 99 2.82 5.72 8.73
C VAL A 99 2.84 4.27 9.23
N ASN A 100 2.10 3.95 10.30
CA ASN A 100 2.07 2.60 10.87
C ASN A 100 1.44 1.58 9.90
N GLU A 101 0.40 1.95 9.18
CA GLU A 101 -0.23 1.08 8.19
C GLU A 101 0.66 0.86 6.97
N LEU A 102 1.30 1.91 6.45
CA LEU A 102 2.29 1.78 5.38
C LEU A 102 3.52 0.98 5.82
N GLU A 103 3.96 1.10 7.08
CA GLU A 103 5.02 0.26 7.64
C GLU A 103 4.58 -1.21 7.74
N ALA A 104 3.32 -1.48 8.10
CA ALA A 104 2.78 -2.82 8.12
C ALA A 104 2.75 -3.44 6.71
N ILE A 105 2.34 -2.68 5.69
CA ILE A 105 2.38 -3.10 4.28
C ILE A 105 3.84 -3.36 3.84
N PHE A 106 4.77 -2.45 4.15
CA PHE A 106 6.19 -2.62 3.85
C PHE A 106 6.76 -3.88 4.51
N SER A 107 6.49 -4.08 5.80
CA SER A 107 6.90 -5.26 6.54
C SER A 107 6.29 -6.54 5.96
N LEU A 108 5.01 -6.50 5.58
CA LEU A 108 4.32 -7.63 4.96
C LEU A 108 4.98 -8.01 3.63
N ARG A 109 5.39 -7.03 2.82
CA ARG A 109 6.04 -7.29 1.52
C ARG A 109 7.48 -7.79 1.68
N TYR A 110 8.28 -7.15 2.53
CA TYR A 110 9.74 -7.30 2.48
C TYR A 110 10.36 -7.97 3.70
N ARG A 111 9.63 -8.09 4.83
CA ARG A 111 10.16 -8.62 6.10
C ARG A 111 9.51 -9.93 6.53
N ASP A 112 8.20 -9.90 6.74
CA ASP A 112 7.41 -11.04 7.22
C ASP A 112 6.04 -11.03 6.53
N THR A 113 5.92 -11.85 5.49
CA THR A 113 4.68 -12.02 4.70
C THR A 113 3.54 -12.65 5.50
N MET A 114 3.80 -13.08 6.73
CA MET A 114 2.85 -13.78 7.56
C MET A 114 2.19 -12.89 8.61
N SER A 115 2.75 -11.73 8.93
CA SER A 115 2.24 -10.88 10.00
C SER A 115 1.50 -9.66 9.47
N GLN A 116 0.31 -9.42 10.03
CA GLN A 116 -0.48 -8.19 9.78
C GLN A 116 0.07 -6.96 10.50
N THR A 117 1.10 -7.14 11.34
CA THR A 117 1.75 -6.06 12.10
C THR A 117 3.19 -5.98 11.67
N SER A 118 3.76 -4.78 11.67
CA SER A 118 5.18 -4.60 11.38
C SER A 118 6.08 -5.51 12.24
N LYS A 119 7.06 -6.13 11.58
CA LYS A 119 8.15 -6.92 12.15
C LYS A 119 9.51 -6.29 11.88
N LEU A 120 9.52 -5.01 11.52
CA LEU A 120 10.75 -4.26 11.40
C LEU A 120 11.44 -4.17 12.77
N THR A 121 12.77 -4.21 12.77
CA THR A 121 13.55 -3.86 13.96
C THR A 121 13.31 -2.40 14.33
N LEU A 122 13.66 -1.99 15.55
CA LEU A 122 13.56 -0.58 15.95
C LEU A 122 14.38 0.35 15.03
N ALA A 123 15.52 -0.11 14.51
CA ALA A 123 16.36 0.66 13.60
C ALA A 123 15.76 0.75 12.18
N GLU A 124 15.20 -0.35 11.68
CA GLU A 124 14.48 -0.41 10.41
C GLU A 124 13.23 0.49 10.44
N SER A 125 12.39 0.37 11.47
CA SER A 125 11.22 1.23 11.66
C SER A 125 11.62 2.70 11.80
N LEU A 126 12.69 3.03 12.54
CA LEU A 126 13.17 4.42 12.61
C LEU A 126 13.54 4.99 11.23
N ARG A 127 14.29 4.25 10.40
CA ARG A 127 14.65 4.71 9.03
C ARG A 127 13.39 4.95 8.20
N PHE A 128 12.48 3.97 8.18
CA PHE A 128 11.24 4.03 7.41
C PHE A 128 10.33 5.18 7.87
N THR A 129 10.00 5.25 9.17
CA THR A 129 9.10 6.27 9.74
C THR A 129 9.65 7.68 9.56
N ARG A 130 10.96 7.88 9.78
CA ARG A 130 11.63 9.16 9.58
C ARG A 130 11.55 9.61 8.12
N ALA A 131 11.87 8.72 7.18
CA ALA A 131 11.74 9.00 5.75
C ALA A 131 10.28 9.36 5.39
N MET A 132 9.31 8.60 5.90
CA MET A 132 7.89 8.83 5.65
C MET A 132 7.41 10.21 6.11
N TYR A 133 7.76 10.64 7.33
CA TYR A 133 7.41 11.97 7.81
C TYR A 133 8.10 13.10 7.01
N ARG A 134 9.29 12.87 6.48
CA ARG A 134 9.97 13.85 5.62
C ARG A 134 9.32 13.97 4.25
N ILE A 135 8.82 12.85 3.72
CA ILE A 135 8.00 12.82 2.50
C ILE A 135 6.70 13.56 2.75
N MET A 136 5.98 13.28 3.85
CA MET A 136 4.79 14.05 4.25
C MET A 136 5.07 15.56 4.32
N LEU A 137 6.14 15.96 5.01
CA LEU A 137 6.52 17.37 5.10
C LEU A 137 6.79 17.97 3.71
N TYR A 138 7.49 17.24 2.84
CA TYR A 138 7.80 17.72 1.50
C TYR A 138 6.52 17.89 0.65
N CYS A 139 5.61 16.92 0.69
CA CYS A 139 4.31 17.01 0.04
C CYS A 139 3.52 18.21 0.58
N ASP A 140 3.43 18.40 1.91
CA ASP A 140 2.72 19.54 2.52
C ASP A 140 3.34 20.90 2.10
N VAL A 141 4.67 20.98 1.97
CA VAL A 141 5.39 22.21 1.60
C VAL A 141 5.15 22.59 0.14
N PHE A 142 5.09 21.60 -0.74
CA PHE A 142 5.02 21.77 -2.19
C PHE A 142 3.70 21.24 -2.78
N SER A 143 2.64 21.18 -1.96
CA SER A 143 1.29 20.84 -2.42
C SER A 143 0.84 21.86 -3.46
N MET A 144 0.11 21.38 -4.46
CA MET A 144 -0.53 22.27 -5.41
C MET A 144 -1.63 23.05 -4.68
N PRO A 145 -1.79 24.36 -4.95
CA PRO A 145 -2.91 25.11 -4.41
C PRO A 145 -4.23 24.52 -4.91
N ASP A 146 -5.22 24.41 -4.02
CA ASP A 146 -6.57 23.89 -4.34
C ASP A 146 -7.38 24.80 -5.29
N ASP A 147 -6.83 25.96 -5.68
CA ASP A 147 -7.55 26.95 -6.49
C ASP A 147 -7.44 26.63 -7.98
N GLU A 148 -8.50 26.02 -8.53
CA GLU A 148 -8.65 25.66 -9.95
C GLU A 148 -8.43 26.86 -10.89
N ASP A 149 -8.72 28.08 -10.44
CA ASP A 149 -8.58 29.31 -11.25
C ASP A 149 -7.13 29.84 -11.30
N SER A 150 -6.22 29.26 -10.50
CA SER A 150 -4.82 29.73 -10.38
C SER A 150 -3.83 29.05 -11.33
N VAL A 151 -4.31 28.18 -12.23
CA VAL A 151 -3.44 27.42 -13.14
C VAL A 151 -2.99 28.29 -14.31
N ILE A 152 -2.04 29.19 -14.00
CA ILE A 152 -1.30 29.98 -14.98
C ILE A 152 -0.20 29.08 -15.56
N GLU A 153 -0.04 29.09 -16.88
CA GLU A 153 1.11 28.48 -17.55
C GLU A 153 2.39 29.06 -16.94
N LEU A 154 3.08 28.26 -16.12
CA LEU A 154 4.29 28.71 -15.46
C LEU A 154 5.39 28.92 -16.50
N GLU A 155 6.04 30.07 -16.41
CA GLU A 155 7.22 30.37 -17.20
C GLU A 155 8.39 29.44 -16.77
N GLU A 156 9.37 29.25 -17.65
CA GLU A 156 10.51 28.35 -17.40
C GLU A 156 11.34 28.77 -16.16
N ASN A 157 11.47 30.08 -15.92
CA ASN A 157 12.09 30.66 -14.73
C ASN A 157 11.36 30.29 -13.42
N GLU A 158 10.03 30.26 -13.41
CA GLU A 158 9.22 29.89 -12.24
C GLU A 158 9.38 28.39 -11.94
N ARG A 159 9.45 27.56 -12.98
CA ARG A 159 9.75 26.13 -12.83
C ARG A 159 11.13 25.91 -12.20
N ASP A 160 12.15 26.60 -12.71
CA ASP A 160 13.51 26.53 -12.17
C ASP A 160 13.57 26.99 -10.71
N GLU A 161 12.80 28.02 -10.35
CA GLU A 161 12.70 28.50 -8.96
C GLU A 161 12.07 27.44 -8.05
N ILE A 162 10.99 26.80 -8.48
CA ILE A 162 10.32 25.73 -7.73
C ILE A 162 11.26 24.54 -7.52
N VAL A 163 11.94 24.08 -8.58
CA VAL A 163 12.93 23.00 -8.50
C VAL A 163 14.08 23.39 -7.57
N SER A 164 14.54 24.65 -7.62
CA SER A 164 15.57 25.17 -6.72
C SER A 164 15.13 25.17 -5.26
N ARG A 165 13.88 25.58 -4.96
CA ARG A 165 13.32 25.55 -3.60
C ARG A 165 13.19 24.10 -3.08
N ARG A 166 12.70 23.20 -3.91
CA ARG A 166 12.62 21.75 -3.61
C ARG A 166 13.99 21.16 -3.31
N THR A 167 14.97 21.45 -4.17
CA THR A 167 16.37 21.06 -4.00
C THR A 167 16.93 21.59 -2.68
N ALA A 168 16.76 22.88 -2.40
CA ALA A 168 17.26 23.51 -1.17
C ALA A 168 16.61 22.93 0.11
N MET A 169 15.36 22.45 0.03
CA MET A 169 14.73 21.77 1.15
C MET A 169 15.35 20.38 1.39
N LEU A 170 15.54 19.59 0.34
CA LEU A 170 16.09 18.23 0.44
C LEU A 170 17.59 18.23 0.76
N ASP A 171 18.36 19.22 0.28
CA ASP A 171 19.81 19.30 0.53
C ASP A 171 20.16 19.48 2.02
N LYS A 172 19.19 19.85 2.86
CA LYS A 172 19.34 19.89 4.32
C LYS A 172 19.56 18.52 4.95
N TYR A 173 19.23 17.43 4.26
CA TYR A 173 19.41 16.05 4.75
C TYR A 173 20.76 15.48 4.33
N SER A 174 21.33 14.62 5.18
CA SER A 174 22.56 13.89 4.84
C SER A 174 22.34 12.92 3.67
N THR A 175 23.41 12.49 3.01
CA THR A 175 23.32 11.58 1.87
C THR A 175 22.63 10.26 2.25
N ASN A 176 22.95 9.69 3.41
CA ASN A 176 22.32 8.45 3.88
C ASN A 176 20.81 8.63 4.08
N GLU A 177 20.40 9.77 4.62
CA GLU A 177 18.98 10.08 4.84
C GLU A 177 18.23 10.28 3.52
N LEU A 178 18.86 10.86 2.51
CA LEU A 178 18.27 10.98 1.17
C LEU A 178 18.19 9.63 0.45
N VAL A 179 19.14 8.72 0.68
CA VAL A 179 19.10 7.34 0.16
C VAL A 179 17.94 6.57 0.79
N GLU A 180 17.76 6.68 2.12
CA GLU A 180 16.60 6.11 2.82
C GLU A 180 15.28 6.71 2.32
N LEU A 181 15.24 8.04 2.13
CA LEU A 181 14.07 8.74 1.59
C LEU A 181 13.73 8.23 0.18
N ASN A 182 14.72 8.11 -0.71
CA ASN A 182 14.48 7.59 -2.07
C ASN A 182 13.98 6.14 -2.04
N ALA A 183 14.54 5.29 -1.15
CA ALA A 183 14.04 3.93 -0.97
C ALA A 183 12.57 3.92 -0.52
N THR A 184 12.18 4.78 0.42
CA THR A 184 10.77 4.90 0.84
C THR A 184 9.86 5.47 -0.26
N LEU A 185 10.36 6.39 -1.11
CA LEU A 185 9.61 6.86 -2.28
C LEU A 185 9.37 5.72 -3.27
N THR A 186 10.38 4.90 -3.56
CA THR A 186 10.24 3.71 -4.42
C THR A 186 9.18 2.75 -3.87
N PHE A 187 9.13 2.54 -2.55
CA PHE A 187 8.06 1.79 -1.91
C PHE A 187 6.68 2.42 -2.17
N LEU A 188 6.53 3.72 -1.93
CA LEU A 188 5.25 4.41 -2.11
C LEU A 188 4.77 4.37 -3.57
N ARG A 189 5.68 4.51 -4.54
CA ARG A 189 5.38 4.34 -5.97
C ARG A 189 4.85 2.94 -6.25
N SER A 190 5.51 1.91 -5.71
CA SER A 190 5.07 0.51 -5.82
C SER A 190 3.69 0.28 -5.19
N VAL A 191 3.39 0.91 -4.05
CA VAL A 191 2.06 0.86 -3.43
C VAL A 191 1.02 1.54 -4.32
N ALA A 192 1.29 2.77 -4.78
CA ALA A 192 0.37 3.56 -5.60
C ALA A 192 0.05 2.88 -6.94
N LEU A 193 1.08 2.37 -7.63
CA LEU A 193 0.90 1.63 -8.90
C LEU A 193 0.16 0.30 -8.68
N GLY A 194 0.42 -0.37 -7.56
CA GLY A 194 -0.29 -1.59 -7.17
C GLY A 194 -1.80 -1.38 -6.95
N SER A 195 -2.24 -0.15 -6.65
CA SER A 195 -3.64 0.20 -6.43
C SER A 195 -4.49 0.22 -7.71
N GLY A 196 -3.88 0.37 -8.89
CA GLY A 196 -4.62 0.52 -10.15
C GLY A 196 -5.17 -0.78 -10.74
N GLY A 197 -4.64 -1.92 -10.31
CA GLY A 197 -4.76 -3.17 -11.06
C GLY A 197 -4.00 -3.11 -12.40
N GLU A 198 -3.61 -4.25 -12.96
CA GLU A 198 -2.97 -4.28 -14.28
C GLU A 198 -3.96 -3.94 -15.41
N ASP A 199 -5.26 -4.19 -15.19
CA ASP A 199 -6.38 -4.10 -16.16
C ASP A 199 -7.03 -2.72 -16.30
N GLY A 200 -6.37 -1.64 -15.88
CA GLY A 200 -6.85 -0.34 -16.33
C GLY A 200 -6.74 -0.32 -17.85
N ASP A 201 -7.88 -0.37 -18.57
CA ASP A 201 -8.08 0.18 -19.92
C ASP A 201 -7.82 1.69 -19.85
N PHE A 202 -6.61 2.02 -19.44
CA PHE A 202 -5.98 3.29 -19.57
C PHE A 202 -5.78 3.42 -21.07
N ASP A 203 -6.55 4.31 -21.71
CA ASP A 203 -6.34 4.67 -23.11
C ASP A 203 -4.84 5.00 -23.30
N ASP A 204 -4.29 4.88 -24.52
CA ASP A 204 -2.85 5.07 -24.79
C ASP A 204 -2.24 6.37 -24.19
N ASP A 205 -3.07 7.36 -23.82
CA ASP A 205 -2.67 8.60 -23.14
C ASP A 205 -2.33 8.41 -21.63
N ASP A 206 -2.89 7.41 -20.96
CA ASP A 206 -2.69 7.14 -19.52
C ASP A 206 -1.42 6.31 -19.23
N ASP A 207 -0.77 5.74 -20.26
CA ASP A 207 0.57 5.14 -20.13
C ASP A 207 1.61 6.18 -19.68
N ALA A 208 1.39 7.46 -19.99
CA ALA A 208 2.22 8.56 -19.49
C ALA A 208 2.19 8.67 -17.94
N ILE A 209 1.07 8.28 -17.30
CA ILE A 209 0.91 8.26 -15.84
C ILE A 209 1.76 7.15 -15.22
N ARG A 210 1.73 5.95 -15.81
CA ARG A 210 2.58 4.83 -15.37
C ARG A 210 4.07 5.14 -15.53
N VAL A 211 4.42 5.93 -16.54
CA VAL A 211 5.80 6.37 -16.79
C VAL A 211 6.29 7.38 -15.75
N ASN A 212 5.42 8.19 -15.13
CA ASN A 212 5.84 9.15 -14.09
C ASN A 212 5.22 8.92 -12.70
N SER A 213 5.76 7.92 -12.02
CA SER A 213 5.35 7.52 -10.67
C SER A 213 5.52 8.60 -9.57
N ASP A 214 6.25 9.69 -9.81
CA ASP A 214 6.47 10.76 -8.80
C ASP A 214 5.25 11.64 -8.60
N MET A 215 4.46 11.80 -9.65
CA MET A 215 3.22 12.56 -9.57
C MET A 215 2.20 11.82 -8.68
N LEU A 216 2.11 10.49 -8.76
CA LEU A 216 1.17 9.70 -7.95
C LEU A 216 1.41 9.80 -6.45
N ILE A 217 2.62 10.20 -6.03
CA ILE A 217 2.99 10.37 -4.63
C ILE A 217 2.98 11.84 -4.17
N SER A 218 2.76 12.80 -5.08
CA SER A 218 2.72 14.23 -4.73
C SER A 218 1.58 14.61 -3.78
N PRO A 219 0.38 13.99 -3.84
CA PRO A 219 -0.67 14.21 -2.82
C PRO A 219 -0.27 13.76 -1.41
N GLY A 220 0.75 12.90 -1.33
CA GLY A 220 1.37 12.46 -0.09
C GLY A 220 0.98 11.05 0.36
N PRO A 221 1.64 10.53 1.41
CA PRO A 221 1.47 9.13 1.82
C PRO A 221 0.06 8.75 2.27
N ALA A 222 -0.74 9.69 2.79
CA ALA A 222 -2.11 9.42 3.21
C ALA A 222 -3.00 9.03 2.02
N SER A 223 -2.88 9.75 0.92
CA SER A 223 -3.57 9.50 -0.33
C SER A 223 -3.13 8.18 -0.98
N VAL A 224 -1.83 7.88 -0.93
CA VAL A 224 -1.31 6.58 -1.43
C VAL A 224 -1.91 5.42 -0.64
N LEU A 225 -2.02 5.55 0.68
CA LEU A 225 -2.65 4.53 1.52
C LEU A 225 -4.15 4.41 1.22
N GLU A 226 -4.87 5.51 1.06
CA GLU A 226 -6.29 5.52 0.69
C GLU A 226 -6.52 4.82 -0.65
N ALA A 227 -5.76 5.17 -1.68
CA ALA A 227 -5.84 4.54 -2.99
C ALA A 227 -5.58 3.03 -2.93
N HIS A 228 -4.60 2.62 -2.11
CA HIS A 228 -4.31 1.22 -1.87
C HIS A 228 -5.44 0.50 -1.13
N GLN A 229 -6.02 1.10 -0.10
CA GLN A 229 -7.15 0.51 0.64
C GLN A 229 -8.40 0.38 -0.24
N CYS A 230 -8.65 1.36 -1.11
CA CYS A 230 -9.76 1.37 -2.06
C CYS A 230 -9.49 0.51 -3.30
N GLN A 231 -8.25 0.09 -3.54
CA GLN A 231 -7.82 -0.58 -4.78
C GLN A 231 -8.22 0.24 -6.01
N GLU A 232 -8.00 1.55 -5.92
CA GLU A 232 -8.49 2.51 -6.90
C GLU A 232 -7.51 3.68 -7.05
N ILE A 233 -6.69 3.63 -8.10
CA ILE A 233 -5.71 4.68 -8.42
C ILE A 233 -6.37 6.01 -8.83
N SER A 234 -7.62 6.00 -9.31
CA SER A 234 -8.34 7.24 -9.66
C SER A 234 -8.50 8.15 -8.46
N THR A 235 -8.52 7.64 -7.22
CA THR A 235 -8.50 8.49 -6.02
C THR A 235 -7.26 9.40 -5.95
N LEU A 236 -6.10 8.93 -6.43
CA LEU A 236 -4.90 9.77 -6.56
C LEU A 236 -5.03 10.76 -7.71
N VAL A 237 -5.55 10.30 -8.85
CA VAL A 237 -5.73 11.13 -10.05
C VAL A 237 -6.70 12.28 -9.77
N GLU A 238 -7.81 12.01 -9.09
CA GLU A 238 -8.80 13.01 -8.67
C GLU A 238 -8.18 14.05 -7.72
N GLN A 239 -7.30 13.64 -6.81
CA GLN A 239 -6.60 14.56 -5.90
C GLN A 239 -5.51 15.38 -6.59
N ILE A 240 -4.89 14.85 -7.64
CA ILE A 240 -3.99 15.61 -8.51
C ILE A 240 -4.80 16.64 -9.33
N GLY A 241 -6.06 16.32 -9.63
CA GLY A 241 -7.03 17.19 -10.29
C GLY A 241 -6.95 17.13 -11.81
N ASP A 242 -8.11 17.28 -12.46
CA ASP A 242 -8.24 17.33 -13.94
C ASP A 242 -7.46 18.50 -14.56
N THR A 243 -7.22 19.54 -13.78
CA THR A 243 -6.53 20.78 -14.20
C THR A 243 -5.04 20.56 -14.47
N VAL A 244 -4.41 19.58 -13.81
CA VAL A 244 -3.00 19.23 -14.06
C VAL A 244 -2.80 18.70 -15.48
N TRP A 245 -3.78 17.96 -15.99
CA TRP A 245 -3.73 17.32 -17.31
C TRP A 245 -3.95 18.30 -18.47
N SER A 246 -4.70 19.36 -18.22
CA SER A 246 -5.15 20.28 -19.28
C SER A 246 -4.34 21.56 -19.43
N ALA A 247 -3.59 21.99 -18.40
CA ALA A 247 -3.10 23.37 -18.32
C ALA A 247 -1.57 23.54 -18.17
N GLY A 248 -0.76 22.50 -18.38
CA GLY A 248 0.71 22.61 -18.40
C GLY A 248 1.52 22.54 -17.06
N PRO A 249 0.95 22.58 -15.83
CA PRO A 249 1.72 22.36 -14.62
C PRO A 249 2.12 20.88 -14.44
N PHE A 250 1.69 20.00 -15.35
CA PHE A 250 2.15 18.61 -15.45
C PHE A 250 3.68 18.53 -15.33
N SER A 251 4.42 19.45 -15.97
CA SER A 251 5.88 19.53 -15.90
C SER A 251 6.47 19.71 -14.49
N LEU A 252 5.71 20.25 -13.53
CA LEU A 252 6.17 20.38 -12.14
C LEU A 252 5.92 19.13 -11.29
N LEU A 253 4.93 18.33 -11.65
CA LEU A 253 4.65 17.07 -10.96
C LEU A 253 5.43 15.93 -11.59
N LEU A 254 5.76 16.04 -12.88
CA LEU A 254 6.80 15.27 -13.51
C LEU A 254 8.10 15.48 -12.73
N ASP A 255 8.67 14.38 -12.25
CA ASP A 255 9.92 14.35 -11.49
C ASP A 255 9.87 15.15 -10.17
N PHE A 256 8.68 15.22 -9.55
CA PHE A 256 8.41 15.96 -8.29
C PHE A 256 9.47 15.72 -7.20
N PHE A 257 9.98 14.49 -7.07
CA PHE A 257 11.13 14.15 -6.22
C PHE A 257 12.40 13.85 -7.03
N ALA A 258 12.28 13.22 -8.18
CA ALA A 258 13.41 12.74 -8.98
C ALA A 258 14.33 13.88 -9.43
N ALA A 259 13.79 15.00 -9.92
CA ALA A 259 14.60 16.13 -10.38
C ALA A 259 15.45 16.76 -9.27
N PRO A 260 14.90 17.19 -8.11
CA PRO A 260 15.72 17.76 -7.04
C PRO A 260 16.69 16.74 -6.43
N LEU A 261 16.32 15.46 -6.31
CA LEU A 261 17.25 14.42 -5.85
C LEU A 261 18.43 14.24 -6.82
N GLN A 262 18.17 14.19 -8.13
CA GLN A 262 19.22 14.04 -9.14
C GLN A 262 20.22 15.20 -9.13
N ILE A 263 19.74 16.44 -8.93
CA ILE A 263 20.59 17.61 -8.76
C ILE A 263 21.52 17.42 -7.55
N ILE A 264 20.98 16.99 -6.41
CA ILE A 264 21.77 16.76 -5.18
C ILE A 264 22.79 15.65 -5.38
N TRP A 265 22.43 14.54 -6.03
CA TRP A 265 23.33 13.44 -6.36
C TRP A 265 24.52 13.90 -7.20
N ASN A 266 24.26 14.69 -8.24
CA ASN A 266 25.29 15.27 -9.09
C ASN A 266 26.19 16.24 -8.32
N GLN A 267 25.61 17.11 -7.49
CA GLN A 267 26.36 18.07 -6.67
C GLN A 267 27.26 17.38 -5.65
N ARG A 268 26.78 16.31 -5.03
CA ARG A 268 27.52 15.52 -4.03
C ARG A 268 28.47 14.50 -4.66
N GLN A 269 28.43 14.31 -5.98
CA GLN A 269 29.20 13.30 -6.71
C GLN A 269 28.94 11.87 -6.19
N VAL A 270 27.67 11.56 -5.93
CA VAL A 270 27.22 10.24 -5.47
C VAL A 270 26.27 9.67 -6.52
N ASP A 271 26.42 8.38 -6.84
CA ASP A 271 25.51 7.69 -7.75
C ASP A 271 24.10 7.61 -7.15
N ALA A 272 23.09 7.84 -7.99
CA ALA A 272 21.70 7.64 -7.57
C ALA A 272 21.49 6.17 -7.19
N PRO A 273 20.81 5.89 -6.06
CA PRO A 273 20.48 4.51 -5.69
C PRO A 273 19.56 3.87 -6.74
N SER A 274 19.70 2.56 -6.95
CA SER A 274 18.81 1.81 -7.83
C SER A 274 17.36 1.91 -7.34
N ASN A 275 16.43 2.07 -8.28
CA ASN A 275 14.99 2.09 -8.01
C ASN A 275 14.38 0.67 -7.99
N SER A 276 15.19 -0.39 -7.94
CA SER A 276 14.67 -1.76 -7.81
C SER A 276 14.19 -2.07 -6.40
N ASP A 277 13.19 -2.95 -6.31
CA ASP A 277 12.64 -3.41 -5.04
C ASP A 277 13.70 -4.04 -4.13
N GLU A 278 14.65 -4.78 -4.71
CA GLU A 278 15.76 -5.38 -3.98
C GLU A 278 16.69 -4.33 -3.37
N ALA A 279 17.03 -3.27 -4.11
CA ALA A 279 17.94 -2.23 -3.65
C ALA A 279 17.31 -1.40 -2.52
N MET A 280 16.04 -1.01 -2.69
CA MET A 280 15.25 -0.39 -1.63
C MET A 280 15.24 -1.25 -0.36
N ARG A 281 14.99 -2.55 -0.50
CA ARG A 281 14.95 -3.49 0.62
C ARG A 281 16.28 -3.54 1.35
N GLU A 282 17.40 -3.57 0.63
CA GLU A 282 18.75 -3.56 1.23
C GLU A 282 19.09 -2.27 1.97
N ILE A 283 18.51 -1.13 1.55
CA ILE A 283 18.69 0.17 2.21
C ILE A 283 17.90 0.26 3.52
N LEU A 284 16.63 -0.14 3.49
CA LEU A 284 15.69 0.05 4.60
C LEU A 284 15.73 -1.09 5.63
N LEU A 285 16.09 -2.31 5.21
CA LEU A 285 16.24 -3.44 6.12
C LEU A 285 17.69 -3.60 6.54
N ASP A 286 17.90 -4.00 7.79
CA ASP A 286 19.18 -4.57 8.19
C ASP A 286 19.36 -5.89 7.45
N LYS A 287 20.62 -6.25 7.15
CA LYS A 287 20.94 -7.51 6.46
C LYS A 287 20.07 -8.62 7.05
N PRO A 288 19.36 -9.40 6.22
CA PRO A 288 18.39 -10.34 6.72
C PRO A 288 19.10 -11.23 7.73
N GLU A 289 18.72 -11.11 9.00
CA GLU A 289 18.83 -12.24 9.89
C GLU A 289 18.15 -13.34 9.10
N VAL A 290 18.91 -14.34 8.66
CA VAL A 290 18.40 -15.48 7.90
C VAL A 290 17.18 -15.94 8.65
N SER A 291 15.99 -15.55 8.20
CA SER A 291 14.79 -15.69 9.02
C SER A 291 14.71 -17.19 9.28
N PRO A 292 14.85 -17.66 10.54
CA PRO A 292 14.99 -19.09 10.80
C PRO A 292 13.77 -19.89 10.32
N SER A 293 12.70 -19.18 9.97
CA SER A 293 11.50 -19.66 9.31
C SER A 293 11.26 -18.96 7.96
N ALA A 294 12.16 -19.10 6.98
CA ALA A 294 11.73 -19.05 5.59
C ALA A 294 10.67 -20.16 5.45
N ALA A 295 9.41 -19.78 5.64
CA ALA A 295 8.30 -20.71 5.66
C ALA A 295 8.36 -21.48 4.35
N ALA A 296 8.15 -22.79 4.43
CA ALA A 296 8.02 -23.60 3.23
C ALA A 296 6.60 -23.40 2.71
N CYS A 297 6.43 -23.46 1.39
CA CYS A 297 5.09 -23.63 0.84
C CYS A 297 4.47 -24.91 1.43
N ASP A 298 3.27 -24.79 2.00
CA ASP A 298 2.60 -25.91 2.69
C ASP A 298 2.28 -27.09 1.76
N ARG A 299 2.32 -26.85 0.44
CA ARG A 299 1.95 -27.83 -0.58
C ARG A 299 3.14 -28.50 -1.26
N CYS A 300 4.14 -27.72 -1.70
CA CYS A 300 5.31 -28.30 -2.37
C CYS A 300 6.56 -28.39 -1.48
N GLY A 301 6.52 -27.83 -0.27
CA GLY A 301 7.67 -27.79 0.64
C GLY A 301 8.81 -26.87 0.19
N ARG A 302 8.68 -26.19 -0.96
CA ARG A 302 9.69 -25.26 -1.46
C ARG A 302 9.83 -24.11 -0.48
N ARG A 303 11.04 -23.95 0.06
CA ARG A 303 11.47 -22.74 0.75
C ARG A 303 11.91 -21.78 -0.34
N ASP A 304 10.95 -21.02 -0.83
CA ASP A 304 11.25 -19.95 -1.76
C ASP A 304 11.44 -18.67 -0.96
N ASN A 305 12.39 -17.84 -1.35
CA ASN A 305 12.50 -16.49 -0.81
C ASN A 305 11.39 -15.59 -1.38
N THR A 306 10.60 -16.09 -2.34
CA THR A 306 9.41 -15.43 -2.85
C THR A 306 8.32 -15.32 -1.79
N GLN A 307 7.48 -14.30 -1.93
CA GLN A 307 6.40 -14.02 -0.99
C GLN A 307 5.37 -15.17 -1.02
N LEU A 308 5.29 -15.96 0.05
CA LEU A 308 4.20 -16.91 0.23
C LEU A 308 2.87 -16.17 0.39
N ARG A 309 1.83 -16.70 -0.24
CA ARG A 309 0.49 -16.12 -0.31
C ARG A 309 -0.49 -16.91 0.54
N LYS A 310 -1.32 -16.22 1.31
CA LYS A 310 -2.39 -16.76 2.16
C LYS A 310 -3.49 -15.71 2.33
N GLU A 311 -4.62 -16.09 2.92
CA GLU A 311 -5.78 -15.19 3.12
C GLU A 311 -5.39 -13.80 3.67
N ALA A 312 -4.48 -13.75 4.65
CA ALA A 312 -4.09 -12.51 5.29
C ALA A 312 -3.32 -11.51 4.38
N ASN A 313 -2.83 -11.93 3.21
CA ASN A 313 -2.04 -11.09 2.30
C ASN A 313 -2.51 -11.14 0.84
N TRP A 314 -3.73 -11.61 0.57
CA TRP A 314 -4.28 -11.57 -0.78
C TRP A 314 -4.49 -10.16 -1.31
N ASN A 315 -4.61 -9.14 -0.45
CA ASN A 315 -4.65 -7.74 -0.87
C ASN A 315 -3.34 -7.28 -1.51
N GLU A 316 -2.23 -7.99 -1.25
CA GLU A 316 -0.91 -7.75 -1.88
C GLU A 316 -0.65 -8.70 -3.06
N LEU A 317 -1.65 -9.48 -3.47
CA LEU A 317 -1.49 -10.44 -4.55
C LEU A 317 -1.71 -9.73 -5.89
N HIS A 318 -0.63 -9.49 -6.61
CA HIS A 318 -0.68 -9.16 -8.03
C HIS A 318 -0.69 -10.46 -8.82
N LEU A 319 -1.87 -10.83 -9.32
CA LEU A 319 -2.07 -12.05 -10.10
C LEU A 319 -2.90 -11.73 -11.33
N ASP A 320 -2.30 -11.84 -12.50
CA ASP A 320 -3.05 -11.83 -13.75
C ASP A 320 -3.85 -13.14 -13.86
N LEU A 321 -5.17 -13.02 -13.67
CA LEU A 321 -6.09 -14.14 -13.68
C LEU A 321 -6.40 -14.63 -15.11
N ARG A 322 -6.24 -13.79 -16.14
CA ARG A 322 -6.67 -14.12 -17.51
C ARG A 322 -5.84 -15.27 -18.12
N PRO A 323 -4.51 -15.32 -18.01
CA PRO A 323 -3.71 -16.46 -18.47
C PRO A 323 -3.95 -17.74 -17.68
N LEU A 324 -4.61 -17.67 -16.52
CA LEU A 324 -4.90 -18.83 -15.68
C LEU A 324 -6.21 -19.53 -16.08
N LEU A 325 -7.04 -18.91 -16.91
CA LEU A 325 -8.21 -19.56 -17.50
C LEU A 325 -7.77 -20.76 -18.36
N ARG A 326 -8.47 -21.89 -18.23
CA ARG A 326 -8.12 -23.13 -18.94
C ARG A 326 -8.45 -23.06 -20.44
N GLY A 327 -7.70 -23.82 -21.23
CA GLY A 327 -7.98 -24.07 -22.64
C GLY A 327 -8.02 -22.78 -23.47
N LYS A 328 -9.15 -22.57 -24.16
CA LYS A 328 -9.37 -21.45 -25.10
C LYS A 328 -10.40 -20.44 -24.60
N ILE A 329 -10.73 -20.47 -23.31
CA ILE A 329 -11.72 -19.53 -22.72
C ILE A 329 -11.32 -18.08 -22.97
N THR A 330 -10.03 -17.75 -22.97
CA THR A 330 -9.53 -16.38 -23.22
C THR A 330 -9.92 -15.82 -24.60
N GLY A 331 -10.26 -16.69 -25.56
CA GLY A 331 -10.78 -16.32 -26.88
C GLY A 331 -12.31 -16.38 -27.00
N ASN A 332 -13.03 -16.81 -25.95
CA ASN A 332 -14.48 -16.84 -25.94
C ASN A 332 -15.02 -15.47 -25.51
N PHE A 333 -15.44 -14.65 -26.47
CA PHE A 333 -15.93 -13.29 -26.20
C PHE A 333 -17.13 -13.24 -25.25
N THR A 334 -17.97 -14.28 -25.19
CA THR A 334 -19.15 -14.29 -24.30
C THR A 334 -18.72 -14.46 -22.85
N ASP A 335 -17.86 -15.45 -22.58
CA ASP A 335 -17.39 -15.73 -21.22
C ASP A 335 -16.37 -14.69 -20.76
N MET A 336 -15.55 -14.17 -21.67
CA MET A 336 -14.63 -13.06 -21.37
C MET A 336 -15.38 -11.78 -21.03
N GLY A 337 -16.51 -11.47 -21.68
CA GLY A 337 -17.34 -10.33 -21.28
C GLY A 337 -17.78 -10.42 -19.80
N VAL A 338 -18.24 -11.60 -19.36
CA VAL A 338 -18.61 -11.82 -17.95
C VAL A 338 -17.40 -11.76 -17.02
N PHE A 339 -16.25 -12.30 -17.46
CA PHE A 339 -15.01 -12.25 -16.70
C PHE A 339 -14.54 -10.80 -16.50
N ASP A 340 -14.52 -10.00 -17.56
CA ASP A 340 -14.09 -8.61 -17.56
C ASP A 340 -15.07 -7.73 -16.76
N ASP A 341 -16.38 -7.96 -16.89
CA ASP A 341 -17.43 -7.29 -16.10
C ASP A 341 -17.27 -7.53 -14.58
N ALA A 342 -16.71 -8.68 -14.19
CA ALA A 342 -16.42 -8.98 -12.79
C ALA A 342 -15.21 -8.20 -12.23
N LYS A 343 -14.47 -7.47 -13.08
CA LYS A 343 -13.26 -6.70 -12.75
C LYS A 343 -12.31 -7.51 -11.87
N PRO A 344 -11.80 -8.64 -12.38
CA PRO A 344 -11.23 -9.68 -11.54
C PRO A 344 -9.93 -9.21 -10.88
N ASN A 345 -9.13 -8.43 -11.59
CA ASN A 345 -7.87 -7.89 -11.06
C ASN A 345 -8.07 -6.80 -9.99
N LYS A 346 -9.26 -6.19 -9.88
CA LYS A 346 -9.63 -5.27 -8.78
C LYS A 346 -10.18 -5.98 -7.54
N ASN A 347 -10.53 -7.27 -7.67
CA ASN A 347 -11.24 -8.03 -6.64
C ASN A 347 -10.50 -9.32 -6.27
N ILE A 348 -9.19 -9.41 -6.51
CA ILE A 348 -8.38 -10.62 -6.27
C ILE A 348 -8.62 -11.22 -4.88
N PRO A 349 -8.60 -10.46 -3.75
CA PRO A 349 -8.82 -11.04 -2.43
C PRO A 349 -10.18 -11.73 -2.29
N ARG A 350 -11.21 -11.12 -2.87
CA ARG A 350 -12.57 -11.66 -2.86
C ARG A 350 -12.67 -12.90 -3.76
N ILE A 351 -12.09 -12.85 -4.96
CA ILE A 351 -12.08 -13.99 -5.89
C ILE A 351 -11.32 -15.16 -5.28
N MET A 352 -10.18 -14.90 -4.66
CA MET A 352 -9.43 -15.93 -3.94
C MET A 352 -10.26 -16.55 -2.82
N ALA A 353 -10.98 -15.74 -2.03
CA ALA A 353 -11.88 -16.26 -1.00
C ALA A 353 -12.96 -17.16 -1.60
N GLU A 354 -13.63 -16.70 -2.67
CA GLU A 354 -14.68 -17.46 -3.37
C GLU A 354 -14.13 -18.76 -3.99
N LEU A 355 -12.93 -18.74 -4.59
CA LEU A 355 -12.27 -19.94 -5.15
C LEU A 355 -12.04 -21.03 -4.11
N PHE A 356 -11.72 -20.67 -2.87
CA PHE A 356 -11.51 -21.65 -1.79
C PHE A 356 -12.80 -22.26 -1.23
N GLU A 357 -13.96 -21.63 -1.48
CA GLU A 357 -15.28 -22.14 -1.12
C GLU A 357 -15.87 -23.10 -2.18
N ILE A 358 -15.31 -23.11 -3.40
CA ILE A 358 -15.75 -24.01 -4.47
C ILE A 358 -15.51 -25.47 -4.08
N PRO A 359 -16.51 -26.35 -4.21
CA PRO A 359 -16.33 -27.79 -3.99
C PRO A 359 -15.23 -28.36 -4.87
N ARG A 360 -14.20 -28.94 -4.24
CA ARG A 360 -13.06 -29.50 -4.96
C ARG A 360 -13.43 -30.84 -5.57
N THR A 361 -13.28 -30.93 -6.88
CA THR A 361 -13.53 -32.15 -7.64
C THR A 361 -12.27 -32.99 -7.82
N GLU A 362 -11.09 -32.36 -7.78
CA GLU A 362 -9.79 -33.04 -7.91
C GLU A 362 -9.22 -33.40 -6.53
N ASP A 363 -8.81 -34.66 -6.34
CA ASP A 363 -8.29 -35.17 -5.07
C ASP A 363 -7.05 -34.38 -4.58
N GLU A 364 -6.25 -33.83 -5.50
CA GLU A 364 -5.02 -33.11 -5.16
C GLU A 364 -5.25 -31.81 -4.37
N PHE A 365 -6.43 -31.20 -4.50
CA PHE A 365 -6.78 -29.96 -3.81
C PHE A 365 -7.63 -30.18 -2.56
N LYS A 366 -8.07 -31.43 -2.31
CA LYS A 366 -9.06 -31.75 -1.27
C LYS A 366 -8.68 -31.22 0.12
N ASP A 367 -7.40 -31.24 0.46
CA ASP A 367 -6.90 -30.79 1.77
C ASP A 367 -6.38 -29.35 1.78
N TRP A 368 -6.47 -28.61 0.67
CA TRP A 368 -6.04 -27.20 0.57
C TRP A 368 -6.92 -26.31 1.45
N ASN A 369 -6.42 -25.19 1.93
CA ASN A 369 -7.24 -24.26 2.69
C ASN A 369 -6.68 -22.84 2.54
N LYS A 370 -7.55 -21.85 2.74
CA LYS A 370 -7.19 -20.44 2.60
C LYS A 370 -6.09 -19.95 3.57
N SER A 371 -5.87 -20.68 4.66
CA SER A 371 -4.78 -20.40 5.60
C SER A 371 -3.44 -21.02 5.21
N ASP A 372 -3.38 -21.87 4.18
CA ASP A 372 -2.13 -22.39 3.64
C ASP A 372 -1.28 -21.27 3.08
N ALA A 373 0.02 -21.33 3.35
CA ALA A 373 1.01 -20.48 2.74
C ALA A 373 1.48 -21.11 1.42
N LEU A 374 1.03 -20.54 0.31
CA LEU A 374 1.28 -21.06 -1.03
C LEU A 374 2.33 -20.22 -1.75
N CYS A 375 3.31 -20.86 -2.38
CA CYS A 375 4.16 -20.19 -3.35
C CYS A 375 3.39 -19.91 -4.65
N SER A 376 3.82 -18.94 -5.45
CA SER A 376 3.14 -18.55 -6.69
C SER A 376 2.83 -19.73 -7.63
N PRO A 377 3.75 -20.70 -7.87
CA PRO A 377 3.41 -21.87 -8.69
C PRO A 377 2.26 -22.73 -8.14
N CYS A 378 2.22 -22.95 -6.82
CA CYS A 378 1.13 -23.71 -6.19
C CYS A 378 -0.19 -22.93 -6.25
N LEU A 379 -0.15 -21.63 -5.99
CA LEU A 379 -1.31 -20.75 -6.07
C LEU A 379 -1.87 -20.71 -7.49
N ASN A 380 -1.04 -20.44 -8.50
CA ASN A 380 -1.45 -20.38 -9.91
C ASN A 380 -2.04 -21.71 -10.38
N LYS A 381 -1.46 -22.84 -9.93
CA LYS A 381 -2.01 -24.17 -10.20
C LYS A 381 -3.43 -24.32 -9.62
N PHE A 382 -3.62 -23.92 -8.37
CA PHE A 382 -4.93 -23.96 -7.71
C PHE A 382 -5.94 -23.05 -8.41
N VAL A 383 -5.58 -21.80 -8.67
CA VAL A 383 -6.44 -20.82 -9.35
C VAL A 383 -6.82 -21.33 -10.73
N SER A 384 -5.86 -21.77 -11.55
CA SER A 384 -6.14 -22.30 -12.88
C SER A 384 -7.06 -23.53 -12.85
N ALA A 385 -7.01 -24.33 -11.80
CA ALA A 385 -7.92 -25.47 -11.65
C ALA A 385 -9.37 -25.09 -11.31
N HIS A 386 -9.62 -23.93 -10.71
CA HIS A 386 -10.95 -23.57 -10.20
C HIS A 386 -11.55 -22.31 -10.84
N LEU A 387 -10.75 -21.47 -11.53
CA LEU A 387 -11.18 -20.17 -12.04
C LEU A 387 -12.33 -20.26 -13.04
N HIS A 388 -12.34 -21.27 -13.91
CA HIS A 388 -13.43 -21.50 -14.85
C HIS A 388 -14.73 -21.92 -14.15
N ILE A 389 -14.64 -22.66 -13.03
CA ILE A 389 -15.80 -23.05 -12.21
C ILE A 389 -16.36 -21.83 -11.49
N TRP A 390 -15.48 -20.99 -10.92
CA TRP A 390 -15.86 -19.70 -10.33
C TRP A 390 -16.61 -18.83 -11.33
N LEU A 391 -16.10 -18.71 -12.56
CA LEU A 391 -16.72 -17.91 -13.61
C LEU A 391 -18.11 -18.46 -13.98
N LEU A 392 -18.28 -19.79 -14.00
CA LEU A 392 -19.58 -20.42 -14.25
C LEU A 392 -20.58 -20.10 -13.12
N GLU A 393 -20.18 -20.24 -11.86
CA GLU A 393 -21.04 -19.89 -10.72
C GLU A 393 -21.43 -18.42 -10.74
N ARG A 394 -20.49 -17.53 -11.12
CA ARG A 394 -20.75 -16.10 -11.26
C ARG A 394 -21.77 -15.82 -12.36
N LYS A 395 -21.59 -16.42 -13.54
CA LYS A 395 -22.52 -16.31 -14.68
C LYS A 395 -23.93 -16.76 -14.29
N LEU A 396 -24.07 -17.90 -13.61
CA LEU A 396 -25.37 -18.37 -13.12
C LEU A 396 -25.98 -17.41 -12.09
N LYS A 397 -25.18 -16.88 -11.18
CA LYS A 397 -25.63 -15.92 -10.15
C LYS A 397 -26.10 -14.60 -10.74
N ASP A 398 -25.50 -14.16 -11.84
CA ASP A 398 -25.88 -12.94 -12.56
C ASP A 398 -27.09 -13.14 -13.49
N GLY A 399 -27.71 -14.33 -13.45
CA GLY A 399 -28.99 -14.61 -14.10
C GLY A 399 -28.90 -15.14 -15.53
N TYR A 400 -27.71 -15.52 -15.97
CA TYR A 400 -27.53 -16.17 -17.27
C TYR A 400 -28.11 -17.59 -17.23
N ASP A 401 -28.66 -18.04 -18.36
CA ASP A 401 -29.22 -19.38 -18.49
C ASP A 401 -28.14 -20.46 -18.36
N ALA A 402 -28.50 -21.58 -17.73
CA ALA A 402 -27.66 -22.77 -17.69
C ALA A 402 -27.67 -23.45 -19.08
N LEU A 403 -26.63 -23.21 -19.86
CA LEU A 403 -26.43 -23.80 -21.18
C LEU A 403 -25.98 -25.27 -21.07
N GLU A 404 -26.23 -26.05 -22.13
CA GLU A 404 -25.72 -27.42 -22.21
C GLU A 404 -24.19 -27.44 -22.37
N ASP A 405 -23.53 -28.36 -21.66
CA ASP A 405 -22.07 -28.51 -21.71
C ASP A 405 -21.58 -28.90 -23.11
N CYS A 406 -20.70 -28.07 -23.67
CA CYS A 406 -19.97 -28.38 -24.89
C CYS A 406 -19.17 -29.69 -24.70
N PRO A 407 -19.24 -30.66 -25.64
CA PRO A 407 -18.48 -31.91 -25.52
C PRO A 407 -16.96 -31.72 -25.41
N ASP A 408 -16.42 -30.70 -26.07
CA ASP A 408 -14.99 -30.35 -26.02
C ASP A 408 -14.67 -29.36 -24.88
N GLY A 409 -15.67 -28.91 -24.10
CA GLY A 409 -15.50 -28.05 -22.93
C GLY A 409 -14.66 -26.80 -23.20
N TYR A 410 -13.78 -26.45 -22.24
CA TYR A 410 -12.87 -25.31 -22.38
C TYR A 410 -11.83 -25.46 -23.51
N ASP A 411 -11.66 -26.64 -24.10
CA ASP A 411 -10.72 -26.87 -25.22
C ASP A 411 -11.36 -26.67 -26.61
N CYS A 412 -12.67 -26.45 -26.66
CA CYS A 412 -13.43 -26.26 -27.90
C CYS A 412 -12.84 -25.14 -28.77
N GLN A 413 -12.55 -25.41 -30.05
CA GLN A 413 -12.07 -24.38 -30.98
C GLN A 413 -13.21 -23.44 -31.42
N GLU A 414 -14.40 -24.00 -31.64
CA GLU A 414 -15.56 -23.25 -32.16
C GLU A 414 -16.00 -22.12 -31.23
N GLN A 415 -15.70 -22.20 -29.93
CA GLN A 415 -16.00 -21.13 -28.97
C GLN A 415 -15.29 -19.81 -29.31
N THR A 416 -14.18 -19.88 -30.05
CA THR A 416 -13.40 -18.70 -30.47
C THR A 416 -13.73 -18.23 -31.90
N GLU A 417 -14.30 -19.11 -32.73
CA GLU A 417 -14.50 -18.86 -34.17
C GLU A 417 -15.97 -18.69 -34.55
N VAL A 418 -16.89 -19.25 -33.78
CA VAL A 418 -18.32 -19.34 -34.12
C VAL A 418 -19.15 -18.71 -33.00
N THR A 419 -19.52 -17.44 -33.18
CA THR A 419 -20.31 -16.65 -32.21
C THR A 419 -21.55 -17.38 -31.70
N LEU A 420 -22.31 -18.00 -32.59
CA LEU A 420 -23.52 -18.73 -32.21
C LEU A 420 -23.22 -19.95 -31.32
N HIS A 421 -22.09 -20.63 -31.55
CA HIS A 421 -21.66 -21.77 -30.73
C HIS A 421 -21.32 -21.30 -29.30
N ALA A 422 -20.51 -20.24 -29.18
CA ALA A 422 -20.15 -19.63 -27.89
C ALA A 422 -21.36 -19.17 -27.08
N LEU A 423 -22.41 -18.68 -27.76
CA LEU A 423 -23.65 -18.22 -27.11
C LEU A 423 -24.59 -19.33 -26.67
N THR A 424 -24.50 -20.53 -27.25
CA THR A 424 -25.51 -21.60 -27.07
C THR A 424 -25.01 -22.79 -26.26
N HIS A 425 -23.71 -22.86 -25.97
CA HIS A 425 -23.10 -23.95 -25.21
C HIS A 425 -22.29 -23.42 -24.04
N ASN A 426 -22.18 -24.22 -22.97
CA ASN A 426 -21.29 -23.94 -21.86
C ASN A 426 -19.87 -24.48 -22.16
N HIS A 427 -18.86 -23.60 -22.14
CA HIS A 427 -17.44 -23.95 -22.28
C HIS A 427 -16.68 -23.94 -20.95
N LEU A 428 -17.31 -23.51 -19.86
CA LEU A 428 -16.75 -23.49 -18.51
C LEU A 428 -16.84 -24.87 -17.84
N CYS A 429 -16.65 -25.93 -18.62
CA CYS A 429 -16.72 -27.32 -18.20
C CYS A 429 -15.53 -28.12 -18.75
N ALA A 430 -15.22 -29.24 -18.10
CA ALA A 430 -14.14 -30.12 -18.55
C ALA A 430 -14.53 -30.84 -19.86
N PRO A 431 -13.58 -31.01 -20.80
CA PRO A 431 -13.82 -31.80 -22.00
C PRO A 431 -14.27 -33.23 -21.64
N LYS A 432 -15.32 -33.71 -22.30
CA LYS A 432 -15.76 -35.11 -22.14
C LYS A 432 -14.67 -36.00 -22.74
N LYS A 433 -14.18 -36.97 -21.96
CA LYS A 433 -13.20 -37.95 -22.46
C LYS A 433 -13.78 -38.62 -23.70
N LYS A 434 -13.17 -38.39 -24.86
CA LYS A 434 -13.47 -39.15 -26.07
C LYS A 434 -13.13 -40.61 -25.75
N ILE A 435 -14.17 -41.44 -25.64
CA ILE A 435 -13.98 -42.88 -25.58
C ILE A 435 -13.38 -43.23 -26.94
N THR A 436 -12.06 -43.41 -26.95
CA THR A 436 -11.35 -43.90 -28.12
C THR A 436 -11.70 -45.37 -28.20
N GLU A 437 -12.62 -45.71 -29.10
CA GLU A 437 -13.00 -47.09 -29.42
C GLU A 437 -11.85 -47.86 -30.06
#